data_AF-S3BTY3-F1
#
_entry.id   AF-S3BTY3-F1
#
_cell.length_a   1.000
_cell.length_b   1.000
_cell.length_c   1.000
_cell.angle_alpha   90.00
_cell.angle_beta   90.00
_cell.angle_gamma   90.00
#
_symmetry.space_group_name_H-M   'P 1'
#
loop_
_entity.id
_entity.type
_entity.pdbx_description
1 polymer ?
#
loop_
_entity_poly.entity_id
_entity_poly.type
_entity_poly.pdbx_seq_one_letter_code
_entity_poly.pdbx_strand_id
1 'polypeptide(L)'
;MLRQLTTVAHPASFSARTFATSAIRMSEGATGAPPKTGSPDAFQRRERANEDYTIRQREKEKLQQLKLKLKEQQAHLDQLAQHIDELTKEDEQK
;
A
#
# COMPACT_ATOMS: atom_id res chain seq x y z
N MET A 1 -10.74 38.32 -49.08
CA MET A 1 -9.50 37.50 -49.03
C MET A 1 -9.73 36.38 -48.06
N LEU A 2 -9.88 35.14 -48.54
CA LEU A 2 -10.31 33.99 -47.74
C LEU A 2 -9.20 32.92 -47.81
N ARG A 3 -8.59 32.59 -46.67
CA ARG A 3 -7.70 31.43 -46.54
C ARG A 3 -8.32 30.47 -45.53
N GLN A 4 -8.92 29.39 -46.03
CA GLN A 4 -9.28 28.24 -45.22
C GLN A 4 -8.07 27.29 -45.21
N LEU A 5 -7.54 26.98 -44.02
CA LEU A 5 -6.57 25.91 -43.83
C LEU A 5 -7.35 24.63 -43.52
N THR A 6 -7.43 23.70 -44.48
CA THR A 6 -7.96 22.37 -44.24
C THR A 6 -6.80 21.42 -43.91
N THR A 7 -6.63 21.12 -42.63
CA THR A 7 -5.73 20.05 -42.18
C THR A 7 -6.45 18.71 -42.32
N VAL A 8 -6.04 17.90 -43.29
CA VAL A 8 -6.54 16.53 -43.45
C VAL A 8 -5.79 15.61 -42.48
N ALA A 9 -6.43 15.27 -41.37
CA ALA A 9 -5.95 14.22 -40.47
C ALA A 9 -6.14 12.86 -41.15
N HIS A 10 -5.04 12.19 -41.47
CA HIS A 10 -5.07 10.80 -41.93
C HIS A 10 -5.20 9.88 -40.71
N PRO A 11 -6.19 8.98 -40.63
CA PRO A 11 -6.20 7.96 -39.59
C PRO A 11 -5.05 7.01 -39.90
N ALA A 12 -3.94 7.12 -39.17
CA ALA A 12 -2.96 6.04 -39.09
C ALA A 12 -3.70 4.83 -38.52
N SER A 13 -4.15 3.96 -39.42
CA SER A 13 -4.68 2.65 -39.08
C SER A 13 -3.50 1.81 -38.60
N PHE A 14 -3.09 2.02 -37.34
CA PHE A 14 -2.26 1.07 -36.64
C PHE A 14 -3.10 -0.19 -36.49
N SER A 15 -2.97 -1.08 -37.48
CA SER A 15 -3.40 -2.47 -37.34
C SER A 15 -2.53 -3.08 -36.24
N ALA A 16 -2.97 -2.92 -34.98
CA ALA A 16 -2.45 -3.67 -33.87
C ALA A 16 -2.75 -5.14 -34.18
N ARG A 17 -1.76 -5.87 -34.68
CA ARG A 17 -1.84 -7.31 -34.89
C ARG A 17 -1.88 -7.97 -33.53
N THR A 18 -3.06 -8.01 -32.92
CA THR A 18 -3.28 -8.79 -31.71
C THR A 18 -3.37 -10.26 -32.15
N PHE A 19 -2.43 -11.10 -31.69
CA PHE A 19 -2.44 -12.54 -31.93
C PHE A 19 -3.53 -13.27 -31.12
N ALA A 20 -4.53 -12.55 -30.63
CA ALA A 20 -5.63 -13.10 -29.85
C ALA A 20 -6.63 -13.77 -30.79
N THR A 21 -6.71 -15.10 -30.75
CA THR A 21 -7.65 -15.91 -31.54
C THR A 21 -9.07 -15.88 -30.99
N SER A 22 -9.30 -15.28 -29.82
CA SER A 22 -10.59 -15.22 -29.14
C SER A 22 -10.82 -13.87 -28.45
N ALA A 23 -12.07 -13.42 -28.40
CA ALA A 23 -12.47 -12.25 -27.61
C ALA A 23 -12.24 -12.49 -26.12
N ILE A 24 -11.66 -11.51 -25.41
CA ILE A 24 -11.51 -11.55 -23.95
C ILE A 24 -12.92 -11.45 -23.34
N ARG A 25 -13.46 -12.57 -22.86
CA ARG A 25 -14.68 -12.63 -22.07
C ARG A 25 -14.27 -12.90 -20.62
N MET A 26 -14.45 -11.91 -19.74
CA MET A 26 -14.23 -12.13 -18.31
C MET A 26 -15.35 -13.04 -17.80
N SER A 27 -14.98 -14.21 -17.25
CA SER A 27 -15.93 -15.09 -16.56
C SER A 27 -16.16 -14.59 -15.13
N GLU A 28 -17.24 -15.07 -14.50
CA GLU A 28 -17.65 -14.69 -13.13
C GLU A 28 -16.56 -14.89 -12.06
N GLY A 29 -15.53 -15.71 -12.33
CA GLY A 29 -14.40 -15.95 -11.44
C GLY A 29 -13.11 -15.18 -11.78
N ALA A 30 -13.09 -14.37 -12.85
CA ALA A 30 -11.88 -13.74 -13.37
C ALA A 30 -11.39 -12.52 -12.56
N THR A 31 -12.13 -12.09 -11.53
CA THR A 31 -11.82 -10.93 -10.66
C THR A 31 -11.22 -11.32 -9.31
N GLY A 32 -10.74 -12.56 -9.14
CA GLY A 32 -10.24 -13.04 -7.84
C GLY A 32 -11.35 -13.42 -6.87
N ALA A 33 -12.54 -13.74 -7.39
CA ALA A 33 -13.64 -14.25 -6.57
C ALA A 33 -13.23 -15.58 -5.91
N PRO A 34 -13.58 -15.83 -4.64
CA PRO A 34 -13.30 -17.09 -3.97
C PRO A 34 -13.94 -18.26 -4.75
N PRO A 35 -13.32 -19.44 -4.77
CA PRO A 35 -13.82 -20.57 -5.57
C PRO A 35 -15.24 -20.94 -5.14
N LYS A 36 -16.14 -21.06 -6.13
CA LYS A 36 -17.57 -21.41 -5.91
C LYS A 36 -17.79 -22.77 -5.26
N THR A 37 -16.83 -23.69 -5.42
CA THR A 37 -16.84 -25.04 -4.86
C THR A 37 -15.64 -25.15 -3.93
N GLY A 38 -15.86 -25.49 -2.67
CA GLY A 38 -14.99 -25.21 -1.50
C GLY A 38 -13.57 -25.78 -1.46
N SER A 39 -12.95 -26.19 -2.57
CA SER A 39 -11.54 -26.58 -2.62
C SER A 39 -10.68 -25.51 -3.29
N PRO A 40 -9.80 -24.81 -2.55
CA PRO A 40 -8.87 -23.85 -3.13
C PRO A 40 -7.78 -24.55 -3.94
N ASP A 41 -7.55 -24.03 -5.16
CA ASP A 41 -6.52 -24.48 -6.09
C ASP A 41 -5.10 -24.28 -5.52
N ALA A 42 -4.12 -25.06 -5.99
CA ALA A 42 -2.74 -25.02 -5.54
C ALA A 42 -2.09 -23.64 -5.77
N PHE A 43 -2.45 -22.95 -6.86
CA PHE A 43 -1.96 -21.59 -7.14
C PHE A 43 -2.54 -20.57 -6.15
N GLN A 44 -3.84 -20.61 -5.88
CA GLN A 44 -4.49 -19.73 -4.91
C GLN A 44 -3.86 -19.86 -3.50
N ARG A 45 -3.48 -21.08 -3.10
CA ARG A 45 -2.79 -21.30 -1.82
C ARG A 45 -1.40 -20.65 -1.79
N ARG A 46 -0.66 -20.71 -2.90
CA ARG A 46 0.67 -20.10 -3.01
C ARG A 46 0.58 -18.58 -3.04
N GLU A 47 -0.35 -18.05 -3.82
CA GLU A 47 -0.63 -16.61 -3.90
C GLU A 47 -0.98 -16.06 -2.51
N ARG A 48 -1.96 -16.68 -1.85
CA ARG A 48 -2.34 -16.31 -0.48
C ARG A 48 -1.18 -16.38 0.50
N ALA A 49 -0.36 -17.43 0.46
CA ALA A 49 0.78 -17.57 1.37
C ALA A 49 1.81 -16.43 1.18
N ASN A 50 2.07 -16.04 -0.07
CA ASN A 50 3.00 -14.96 -0.38
C ASN A 50 2.46 -13.60 0.04
N GLU A 51 1.16 -13.37 -0.18
CA GLU A 51 0.46 -12.16 0.26
C GLU A 51 0.46 -12.05 1.79
N ASP A 52 0.03 -13.11 2.48
CA ASP A 52 -0.02 -13.18 3.94
C ASP A 52 1.37 -12.92 4.55
N TYR A 53 2.43 -13.50 3.99
CA TYR A 53 3.79 -13.26 4.45
C TYR A 53 4.18 -11.78 4.30
N THR A 54 3.92 -11.19 3.14
CA THR A 54 4.27 -9.80 2.87
C THR A 54 3.48 -8.82 3.74
N ILE A 55 2.20 -9.10 3.98
CA ILE A 55 1.34 -8.32 4.88
C ILE A 55 1.90 -8.38 6.31
N ARG A 56 2.19 -9.58 6.82
CA ARG A 56 2.75 -9.76 8.18
C ARG A 56 4.08 -9.02 8.35
N GLN A 57 4.95 -9.02 7.35
CA GLN A 57 6.20 -8.27 7.42
C GLN A 57 5.96 -6.76 7.52
N ARG A 58 5.07 -6.20 6.71
CA ARG A 58 4.71 -4.77 6.79
C ARG A 58 4.05 -4.40 8.10
N GLU A 59 3.20 -5.27 8.64
CA GLU A 59 2.59 -5.07 9.96
C GLU A 59 3.66 -5.06 11.06
N LYS A 60 4.61 -6.00 10.99
CA LYS A 60 5.72 -6.06 11.94
C LYS A 60 6.60 -4.81 11.88
N GLU A 61 6.92 -4.32 10.68
CA GLU A 61 7.69 -3.08 10.50
C GLU A 61 6.96 -1.87 11.12
N LYS A 62 5.64 -1.74 10.87
CA LYS A 62 4.82 -0.68 11.47
C LYS A 62 4.80 -0.77 13.00
N LEU A 63 4.66 -1.97 13.55
CA LEU A 63 4.68 -2.19 15.00
C LEU A 63 6.04 -1.85 15.61
N GLN A 64 7.14 -2.18 14.92
CA GLN A 64 8.48 -1.80 15.36
C GLN A 64 8.66 -0.28 15.38
N GLN A 65 8.24 0.41 14.33
CA GLN A 65 8.26 1.88 14.28
C GLN A 65 7.44 2.51 15.40
N LEU A 66 6.24 1.98 15.67
CA LEU A 66 5.38 2.47 16.75
C LEU A 66 6.02 2.24 18.13
N LYS A 67 6.67 1.09 18.33
CA LYS A 67 7.42 0.80 19.56
C LYS A 67 8.58 1.77 19.78
N LEU A 68 9.29 2.16 18.72
CA LEU A 68 10.36 3.16 18.82
C LEU A 68 9.80 4.52 19.24
N LYS A 69 8.74 5.00 18.59
CA LYS A 69 8.07 6.26 18.96
C LYS A 69 7.59 6.27 20.41
N LEU A 70 7.04 5.17 20.90
CA LEU A 70 6.62 5.07 22.30
C LEU A 70 7.81 5.15 23.27
N LYS A 71 8.94 4.52 22.94
CA LYS A 71 10.16 4.64 23.75
C LYS A 71 10.71 6.06 23.78
N GLU A 72 10.72 6.73 22.64
CA GLU A 72 11.13 8.14 22.55
C GLU A 72 10.21 9.03 23.40
N GLN A 73 8.90 8.84 23.31
CA GLN A 73 7.93 9.57 24.13
C GLN A 73 8.10 9.28 25.63
N GLN A 74 8.33 8.03 26.00
CA GLN A 74 8.58 7.66 27.40
C GLN A 74 9.86 8.33 27.92
N ALA A 75 10.96 8.25 27.19
CA ALA A 75 12.21 8.91 27.57
C ALA A 75 12.06 10.43 27.71
N HIS A 76 11.26 11.05 26.82
CA HIS A 76 10.95 12.47 26.91
C HIS A 76 10.12 12.81 28.16
N LEU A 77 9.15 11.98 28.55
CA LEU A 77 8.40 12.16 29.79
C LEU A 77 9.29 12.00 31.03
N ASP A 78 10.22 11.04 31.01
CA ASP A 78 11.17 10.83 32.11
C ASP A 78 12.09 12.05 32.29
N GLN A 79 12.55 12.67 31.19
CA GLN A 79 13.31 13.92 31.22
C GLN A 79 12.50 15.08 31.80
N LEU A 80 11.23 15.24 31.38
CA LEU A 80 10.36 16.27 31.93
C LEU A 80 10.13 16.06 33.43
N ALA A 81 9.95 14.82 33.89
CA ALA A 81 9.80 14.50 35.30
C ALA A 81 11.06 14.86 36.10
N GLN A 82 12.26 14.54 35.59
CA GLN A 82 13.52 14.92 36.23
C GLN A 82 13.67 16.44 36.36
N HIS A 83 13.35 17.20 35.30
CA HIS A 83 13.37 18.66 35.36
C HIS A 83 12.38 19.25 36.36
N ILE A 84 11.18 18.66 36.49
CA ILE A 84 10.20 19.08 37.50
C ILE A 84 10.74 18.82 38.90
N ASP A 85 11.32 17.64 39.14
CA ASP A 85 11.92 17.29 40.44
C ASP A 85 13.09 18.20 40.81
N GLU A 86 13.91 18.60 39.83
CA GLU A 86 15.01 19.56 40.03
C GLU A 86 14.49 20.94 40.44
N LEU A 87 13.53 21.49 39.69
CA LEU A 87 12.91 22.78 40.00
C LEU A 87 12.22 22.77 41.36
N THR A 88 11.51 21.69 41.69
CA THR A 88 10.83 21.54 42.99
C THR A 88 11.84 21.55 44.15
N LYS A 89 13.00 20.90 43.98
CA LYS A 89 14.08 20.92 44.99
C LYS A 89 14.74 22.28 45.11
N GLU A 90 14.92 23.02 44.02
CA GLU A 90 15.47 24.39 44.05
C GLU A 90 14.52 25.36 44.77
N ASP A 91 13.21 25.20 44.59
CA ASP A 91 12.19 26.01 45.26
C ASP A 91 12.10 25.72 46.76
N GLU A 92 12.28 24.46 47.19
CA GLU A 92 12.31 24.08 48.62
C GLU A 92 13.57 24.53 49.37
N GLN A 93 14.66 24.88 48.67
CA GLN A 93 15.92 25.30 49.26
C GLN A 93 16.07 26.82 49.45
N LYS A 94 15.12 27.62 48.96
CA LYS A 94 15.06 29.08 49.18
C LYS A 94 14.21 29.44 50.40
#